data_AF-A0A1Z4RAF2-F1
#
_entry.id   AF-A0A1Z4RAF2-F1
#
_cell.length_a   1.000
_cell.length_b   1.000
_cell.length_c   1.000
_cell.angle_alpha   90.00
_cell.angle_beta   90.00
_cell.angle_gamma   90.00
#
_symmetry.space_group_name_H-M   'P 1'
#
loop_
_entity.id
_entity.type
_entity.pdbx_description
1 polymer ?
#
loop_
_entity_poly.entity_id
_entity_poly.type
_entity_poly.pdbx_seq_one_letter_code
_entity_poly.pdbx_strand_id
1 'polypeptide(L)'
;MIDSTNHQEFSQIVEAANSFLEEKECPEFSVMGINWDDEKSQWVVSYYSDYSNHEFINVWVKKHDIQYFIVGHSFDELSIEI
;
A
#
# COMPACT_ATOMS: atom_id res chain seq x y z
N MET A 1 18.83 -7.87 15.46
CA MET A 1 17.61 -8.68 15.63
C MET A 1 16.52 -7.88 14.96
N ILE A 2 15.92 -8.40 13.89
CA ILE A 2 14.71 -7.79 13.35
C ILE A 2 13.61 -8.26 14.31
N ASP A 3 13.22 -7.36 15.21
CA ASP A 3 12.28 -7.63 16.29
C ASP A 3 10.99 -8.21 15.71
N SER A 4 10.52 -9.32 16.27
CA SER A 4 9.28 -10.01 15.86
C SER A 4 8.07 -9.07 15.81
N THR A 5 8.11 -7.99 16.60
CA THR A 5 7.14 -6.89 16.65
C THR A 5 7.01 -6.16 15.30
N ASN A 6 8.13 -5.95 14.59
CA ASN A 6 8.13 -5.25 13.30
C ASN A 6 7.51 -6.13 12.21
N HIS A 7 7.71 -7.45 12.25
CA HIS A 7 7.09 -8.36 11.28
C HIS A 7 5.57 -8.39 11.41
N GLN A 8 5.02 -8.42 12.64
CA GLN A 8 3.58 -8.40 12.83
C GLN A 8 2.95 -7.08 12.38
N GLU A 9 3.62 -5.96 12.63
CA GLU A 9 3.17 -4.64 12.19
C GLU A 9 3.17 -4.51 10.67
N PHE A 10 4.25 -4.94 10.00
CA PHE A 10 4.32 -4.93 8.53
C PHE A 10 3.27 -5.84 7.89
N SER A 11 2.99 -7.01 8.48
CA SER A 11 1.91 -7.87 7.99
C SER A 11 0.57 -7.16 8.01
N GLN A 12 0.22 -6.49 9.11
CA GLN A 12 -1.06 -5.76 9.21
C GLN A 12 -1.16 -4.59 8.24
N ILE A 13 -0.05 -3.89 7.99
CA ILE A 13 0.02 -2.79 7.00
C ILE A 13 -0.22 -3.35 5.59
N VAL A 14 0.44 -4.45 5.23
CA VAL A 14 0.29 -5.10 3.92
C VAL A 14 -1.09 -5.71 3.76
N GLU A 15 -1.66 -6.34 4.80
CA GLU A 15 -3.03 -6.86 4.77
C GLU A 15 -4.04 -5.74 4.49
N ALA A 16 -3.93 -4.62 5.19
CA ALA A 16 -4.79 -3.46 4.95
C ALA A 16 -4.63 -2.90 3.52
N ALA A 17 -3.41 -2.84 3.00
CA ALA A 17 -3.15 -2.39 1.64
C ALA A 17 -3.60 -3.41 0.57
N ASN A 18 -3.55 -4.71 0.85
CA ASN A 18 -4.01 -5.75 -0.06
C ASN A 18 -5.53 -5.77 -0.19
N SER A 19 -6.27 -5.47 0.89
CA SER A 19 -7.74 -5.32 0.80
C SER A 19 -8.16 -4.29 -0.25
N PHE A 20 -7.39 -3.21 -0.42
CA PHE A 20 -7.63 -2.24 -1.50
C PHE A 20 -7.51 -2.87 -2.89
N LEU A 21 -6.48 -3.70 -3.12
CA LEU A 21 -6.25 -4.35 -4.41
C LEU A 21 -7.32 -5.41 -4.71
N GLU A 22 -7.77 -6.14 -3.69
CA GLU A 22 -8.90 -7.06 -3.81
C GLU A 22 -10.18 -6.32 -4.19
N GLU A 23 -10.48 -5.18 -3.55
CA GLU A 23 -11.63 -4.33 -3.89
C GLU A 23 -11.56 -3.75 -5.32
N LYS A 24 -10.35 -3.49 -5.82
CA LYS A 24 -10.11 -2.99 -7.18
C LYS A 24 -10.01 -4.09 -8.25
N GLU A 25 -10.19 -5.35 -7.87
CA GLU A 25 -10.03 -6.51 -8.76
C GLU A 25 -8.65 -6.55 -9.46
N CYS A 26 -7.62 -6.06 -8.76
CA CYS A 26 -6.24 -5.93 -9.27
C CYS A 26 -5.26 -6.84 -8.50
N PRO A 27 -5.42 -8.19 -8.52
CA PRO A 27 -4.57 -9.10 -7.76
C PRO A 27 -3.16 -9.27 -8.34
N GLU A 28 -2.90 -8.76 -9.55
CA GLU A 28 -1.64 -8.94 -10.28
C GLU A 28 -0.50 -8.01 -9.80
N PHE A 29 -0.76 -7.21 -8.77
CA PHE A 29 0.21 -6.31 -8.16
C PHE A 29 1.00 -6.99 -7.05
N SER A 30 2.32 -6.99 -7.19
CA SER A 30 3.24 -7.53 -6.19
C SER A 30 3.76 -6.42 -5.30
N VAL A 31 3.86 -6.68 -3.99
CA VAL A 31 4.47 -5.73 -3.03
C VAL A 31 5.95 -5.57 -3.39
N MET A 32 6.35 -4.34 -3.73
CA MET A 32 7.72 -3.97 -4.02
C MET A 32 8.45 -3.50 -2.75
N GLY A 33 7.74 -2.80 -1.85
CA GLY A 33 8.34 -2.28 -0.64
C GLY A 33 7.35 -1.59 0.29
N ILE A 34 7.80 -1.34 1.52
CA ILE A 34 7.05 -0.65 2.56
C ILE A 34 7.96 0.45 3.11
N ASN A 35 7.48 1.69 3.10
CA ASN A 35 8.23 2.85 3.59
C ASN A 35 7.36 3.68 4.54
N TRP A 36 7.98 4.38 5.47
CA TRP A 36 7.29 5.37 6.29
C TRP A 36 7.40 6.75 5.64
N ASP A 37 6.28 7.46 5.53
CA ASP A 37 6.20 8.86 5.11
C ASP A 37 6.13 9.73 6.38
N ASP A 38 7.26 10.35 6.73
CA ASP A 38 7.39 11.22 7.89
C ASP A 38 6.53 12.48 7.79
N GLU A 39 6.36 13.05 6.59
CA GLU A 39 5.63 14.30 6.39
C GLU A 39 4.14 14.14 6.68
N LYS A 40 3.56 13.01 6.27
CA LYS A 40 2.13 12.71 6.47
C LYS A 40 1.87 11.77 7.66
N SER A 41 2.93 11.26 8.28
CA SER A 41 2.89 10.29 9.38
C SER A 41 2.02 9.08 9.03
N GLN A 42 2.39 8.40 7.94
CA GLN A 42 1.66 7.25 7.39
C GLN A 42 2.62 6.27 6.71
N TRP A 43 2.21 5.00 6.61
CA TRP A 43 2.94 3.99 5.85
C TRP A 43 2.57 4.07 4.38
N VAL A 44 3.54 3.79 3.51
CA VAL A 44 3.40 3.68 2.07
C VAL A 44 3.75 2.26 1.66
N VAL A 45 2.79 1.53 1.10
CA VAL A 45 3.03 0.23 0.49
C VAL A 45 3.09 0.45 -1.02
N SER A 46 4.26 0.19 -1.60
CA SER A 46 4.49 0.30 -3.03
C SER A 46 4.28 -1.05 -3.68
N TYR A 47 3.50 -1.05 -4.75
CA TYR A 47 3.19 -2.20 -5.57
C TYR A 47 3.68 -2.00 -6.99
N TYR A 48 4.01 -3.11 -7.64
CA TYR A 48 4.45 -3.15 -9.03
C TYR A 48 3.76 -4.30 -9.76
N SER A 49 3.35 -4.05 -11.01
CA SER A 49 2.85 -5.09 -11.91
C SER A 49 3.51 -4.99 -13.29
N ASP A 50 4.15 -6.08 -13.72
CA ASP A 50 4.66 -6.24 -15.09
C ASP A 50 3.53 -6.47 -16.10
N TYR A 51 2.38 -7.02 -15.67
CA TYR A 51 1.30 -7.45 -16.56
C TYR A 51 0.47 -6.28 -17.09
N SER A 52 0.25 -5.25 -16.27
CA SER A 52 -0.51 -4.05 -16.62
C SER A 52 0.43 -2.89 -16.92
N ASN A 53 1.23 -2.98 -17.99
CA ASN A 53 2.05 -1.85 -18.48
C ASN A 53 3.15 -1.28 -17.55
N HIS A 54 3.77 -2.08 -16.67
CA HIS A 54 4.79 -1.61 -15.72
C HIS A 54 4.24 -0.51 -14.78
N GLU A 55 3.05 -0.74 -14.26
CA GLU A 55 2.39 0.21 -13.36
C GLU A 55 2.94 0.14 -11.94
N PHE A 56 3.07 1.31 -11.33
CA PHE A 56 3.45 1.49 -9.94
C PHE A 56 2.29 2.11 -9.18
N ILE A 57 1.85 1.44 -8.11
CA ILE A 57 0.81 1.95 -7.22
C ILE A 57 1.39 2.12 -5.84
N ASN A 58 1.17 3.27 -5.23
CA ASN A 58 1.39 3.48 -3.82
C ASN A 58 0.05 3.45 -3.11
N VAL A 59 -0.06 2.67 -2.04
CA VAL A 59 -1.20 2.66 -1.13
C VAL A 59 -0.73 3.23 0.21
N TRP A 60 -1.40 4.27 0.67
CA TRP A 60 -1.11 4.90 1.95
C TRP A 60 -1.98 4.30 3.03
N VAL A 61 -1.34 3.88 4.12
CA VAL A 61 -1.98 3.20 5.24
C VAL A 61 -1.62 3.92 6.53
N LYS A 62 -2.62 4.18 7.38
CA LYS A 62 -2.42 4.83 8.67
C LYS A 62 -2.97 3.98 9.80
N LYS A 63 -2.23 3.96 10.92
CA LYS A 63 -2.71 3.34 12.15
C LYS A 63 -3.78 4.22 12.79
N HIS A 64 -4.93 3.65 13.09
CA HIS A 64 -5.95 4.26 13.92
C HIS A 64 -6.27 3.30 15.07
N ASP A 65 -5.84 3.69 16.28
CA ASP A 65 -5.92 2.86 17.49
C ASP A 65 -5.11 1.55 17.36
N ILE A 66 -5.77 0.39 17.27
CA ILE A 66 -5.15 -0.94 17.10
C ILE A 66 -5.14 -1.48 15.66
N GLN A 67 -5.75 -0.77 14.71
CA GLN A 67 -5.92 -1.25 13.32
C GLN A 67 -5.32 -0.29 12.30
N TYR A 68 -5.04 -0.83 11.11
CA TYR A 68 -4.50 -0.10 9.97
C TYR A 68 -5.58 0.11 8.92
N PHE A 69 -5.68 1.33 8.40
CA PHE A 69 -6.70 1.71 7.41
C PHE A 69 -6.05 2.41 6.22
N ILE A 70 -6.61 2.19 5.04
CA ILE A 70 -6.21 2.91 3.82
C ILE A 70 -6.65 4.37 3.95
N VAL A 71 -5.71 5.29 3.74
CA VAL A 71 -5.94 6.74 3.77
C VAL A 71 -5.73 7.39 2.40
N GLY A 72 -5.27 6.64 1.41
CA GLY A 72 -5.22 7.06 0.01
C GLY A 72 -4.48 6.05 -0.87
N HIS A 73 -4.46 6.31 -2.18
CA HIS A 73 -3.70 5.53 -3.15
C HIS A 73 -3.35 6.37 -4.40
N SER A 74 -2.33 5.97 -5.17
CA SER A 74 -1.96 6.61 -6.44
C SER A 74 -2.62 5.97 -7.68
N PHE A 75 -3.56 5.04 -7.49
CA PHE A 75 -4.23 4.29 -8.56
C PHE A 75 -4.97 5.15 -9.61
N ASP A 76 -5.36 6.39 -9.27
CA ASP A 76 -6.28 7.23 -10.07
C ASP A 76 -5.61 8.38 -10.85
N GLU A 77 -4.28 8.45 -10.95
CA GLU A 77 -3.60 9.50 -11.74
C GLU A 77 -3.66 9.30 -13.28
N LEU A 78 -4.53 8.41 -13.78
CA LEU A 78 -4.83 8.25 -15.22
C LEU A 78 -6.10 8.98 -15.69
N SER A 79 -6.73 9.79 -14.83
CA SER A 79 -7.81 10.70 -15.25
C SER A 79 -7.31 12.13 -15.47
N ILE A 80 -6.28 12.30 -16.30
CA ILE A 80 -6.08 13.60 -16.96
C ILE A 80 -7.03 13.62 -18.16
N GLU A 81 -8.28 14.06 -17.93
CA GLU A 81 -9.10 14.58 -19.02
C GLU A 81 -8.37 15.79 -19.60
N ILE A 82 -7.98 15.69 -20.87
CA ILE A 82 -7.35 16.75 -21.67
C ILE A 82 -8.44 17.68 -22.22
#